data_AF-A0A1Z4J9G9-F1
#
_entry.id   AF-A0A1Z4J9G9-F1
#
_cell.length_a   1.000
_cell.length_b   1.000
_cell.length_c   1.000
_cell.angle_alpha   90.00
_cell.angle_beta   90.00
_cell.angle_gamma   90.00
#
_symmetry.space_group_name_H-M   'P 1'
#
loop_
_entity.id
_entity.type
_entity.pdbx_description
1 polymer ?
#
loop_
_entity_poly.entity_id
_entity_poly.type
_entity_poly.pdbx_seq_one_letter_code
_entity_poly.pdbx_strand_id
1 'polypeptide(L)' 'MELGFALMEPRPRKLLEQVSDLLRVKHYSYRTEQTYIQWIRRCILFHNKTHPKDMGSPNFVGFLYVV' A
#
# COMPACT_ATOMS: atom_id res chain seq x y z
N MET A 1 21.57 10.72 31.90
CA MET A 1 21.83 10.89 30.46
C MET A 1 20.98 9.85 29.72
N GLU A 2 19.66 10.07 29.70
CA GLU A 2 18.66 9.12 29.14
C GLU A 2 17.58 9.92 28.39
N LEU A 3 18.02 10.86 27.54
CA LEU A 3 17.15 11.64 26.67
C LEU A 3 17.53 11.30 25.23
N GLY A 4 16.84 10.32 24.62
CA GLY A 4 17.11 10.01 23.21
C GLY A 4 16.21 8.96 22.55
N PHE A 5 15.65 8.01 23.28
CA PHE A 5 14.89 6.91 22.66
C PHE A 5 13.38 7.17 22.50
N ALA A 6 12.84 8.24 23.11
CA ALA A 6 11.40 8.49 23.16
C ALA A 6 10.83 9.28 21.96
N LEU A 7 11.56 9.47 20.86
CA LEU A 7 11.17 10.42 19.78
C LEU A 7 10.90 9.80 18.41
N MET A 8 10.36 8.59 18.33
CA MET A 8 9.82 8.14 17.05
C MET A 8 8.65 7.18 17.25
N GLU A 9 7.50 7.72 17.67
CA GLU A 9 6.22 7.08 17.42
C GLU A 9 6.20 6.63 15.94
N PRO A 10 6.08 5.33 15.63
CA PRO A 10 6.16 4.86 14.26
C PRO A 10 5.02 5.51 13.48
N ARG A 11 5.37 6.41 12.55
CA ARG A 11 4.36 7.08 11.72
C ARG A 11 3.53 6.00 11.03
N PRO A 12 2.19 6.15 11.00
CA PRO A 12 1.34 5.18 10.34
C PRO A 12 1.80 5.02 8.89
N ARG A 13 2.17 3.78 8.51
CA ARG A 13 2.70 3.47 7.16
C ARG A 13 1.66 3.89 6.13
N LYS A 14 2.09 4.55 5.06
CA LYS A 14 1.19 4.93 3.96
C LYS A 14 0.69 3.68 3.25
N LEU A 15 -0.49 3.75 2.64
CA LEU A 15 -1.11 2.63 1.91
C LEU A 15 -0.13 1.94 0.93
N LEU A 16 0.61 2.73 0.12
CA LEU A 16 1.54 2.17 -0.86
C LEU A 16 2.75 1.48 -0.24
N GLU A 17 3.16 1.89 0.96
CA GLU A 17 4.23 1.22 1.71
C GLU A 17 3.74 -0.13 2.22
N GLN A 18 2.53 -0.17 2.79
CA GLN A 18 1.90 -1.41 3.24
C GLN A 18 1.72 -2.42 2.08
N VAL A 19 1.36 -1.94 0.89
CA VAL A 19 1.25 -2.78 -0.31
C VAL A 19 2.62 -3.29 -0.76
N SER A 20 3.65 -2.43 -0.77
CA SER A 20 5.02 -2.84 -1.13
C SER A 20 5.53 -3.93 -0.17
N ASP A 21 5.33 -3.76 1.13
CA ASP A 21 5.70 -4.76 2.15
C ASP A 21 4.98 -6.10 1.90
N LEU A 22 3.68 -6.07 1.62
CA LEU A 22 2.89 -7.27 1.31
C LEU A 22 3.42 -8.00 0.06
N LEU A 23 3.72 -7.26 -1.00
CA LEU A 23 4.20 -7.83 -2.26
C LEU A 23 5.59 -8.46 -2.11
N ARG A 24 6.45 -7.87 -1.27
CA ARG A 24 7.77 -8.42 -0.94
C ARG A 24 7.67 -9.68 -0.08
N VAL A 25 6.77 -9.70 0.90
CA VAL A 25 6.47 -10.92 1.69
C VAL A 25 5.94 -12.04 0.80
N LYS A 26 5.16 -11.71 -0.23
CA LYS A 26 4.68 -12.66 -1.24
C LYS A 26 5.73 -13.02 -2.30
N HIS A 27 6.97 -12.53 -2.18
CA HIS A 27 8.07 -12.77 -3.12
C HIS A 27 7.76 -12.42 -4.58
N TYR A 28 6.89 -11.42 -4.81
CA TYR A 28 6.71 -10.89 -6.15
C TYR A 28 7.97 -10.22 -6.66
N SER A 29 8.17 -10.26 -7.97
CA SER A 29 9.27 -9.53 -8.59
C SER A 29 9.13 -8.02 -8.34
N TYR A 30 10.27 -7.33 -8.27
CA TYR A 30 10.28 -5.86 -8.19
C TYR A 30 9.48 -5.21 -9.33
N ARG A 31 9.50 -5.82 -10.53
CA ARG A 31 8.72 -5.35 -11.67
C ARG A 31 7.22 -5.40 -11.40
N THR A 32 6.74 -6.51 -10.83
CA THR A 32 5.34 -6.69 -10.45
C THR A 32 4.95 -5.71 -9.34
N GLU A 33 5.82 -5.51 -8.34
CA GLU A 33 5.63 -4.50 -7.29
C GLU A 33 5.37 -3.11 -7.89
N GLN A 34 6.23 -2.67 -8.83
CA GLN A 34 6.09 -1.37 -9.49
C GLN A 34 4.78 -1.27 -10.28
N THR A 35 4.42 -2.31 -11.04
CA THR A 35 3.17 -2.32 -11.81
C THR A 35 1.96 -2.18 -10.89
N TYR A 36 1.91 -2.93 -9.78
CA TYR A 36 0.81 -2.89 -8.83
C TYR A 36 0.70 -1.51 -8.15
N ILE A 37 1.83 -0.93 -7.72
CA ILE A 37 1.87 0.42 -7.13
C ILE A 37 1.33 1.47 -8.11
N GLN A 38 1.68 1.38 -9.40
CA GLN A 38 1.21 2.30 -10.43
C GLN A 38 -0.30 2.19 -10.64
N TRP A 39 -0.85 0.98 -10.70
CA TRP A 39 -2.31 0.77 -10.82
C TRP A 39 -3.06 1.34 -9.62
N ILE A 40 -2.60 1.06 -8.41
CA ILE A 40 -3.24 1.56 -7.18
C ILE A 40 -3.21 3.09 -7.13
N ARG A 41 -2.09 3.73 -7.51
CA ARG A 41 -2.02 5.20 -7.62
C ARG A 41 -3.07 5.75 -8.59
N ARG A 42 -3.22 5.14 -9.77
CA ARG A 42 -4.20 5.57 -10.78
C ARG A 42 -5.63 5.40 -10.27
N CYS A 43 -5.95 4.30 -9.60
CA CYS A 43 -7.26 4.09 -8.99
C CYS A 43 -7.57 5.18 -7.95
N ILE A 44 -6.63 5.48 -7.06
CA ILE A 44 -6.81 6.53 -6.05
C ILE A 44 -7.05 7.90 -6.70
N LEU A 45 -6.29 8.24 -7.74
CA LEU A 45 -6.47 9.50 -8.47
C LEU A 45 -7.82 9.57 -9.20
N PHE A 46 -8.25 8.47 -9.82
CA PHE A 46 -9.52 8.39 -10.54
C PHE A 46 -10.72 8.58 -9.60
N HIS A 47 -10.65 8.08 -8.37
CA HIS A 47 -11.70 8.21 -7.37
C HIS A 47 -11.53 9.44 -6.46
N ASN A 48 -11.00 10.56 -7.00
CA ASN A 48 -10.84 11.83 -6.29
C ASN A 48 -10.02 11.75 -4.98
N LYS A 49 -9.01 10.88 -4.93
CA LYS A 49 -8.18 10.62 -3.75
C LYS A 49 -8.94 10.06 -2.54
N THR A 50 -10.13 9.50 -2.77
CA THR A 50 -10.86 8.76 -1.74
C THR A 50 -10.00 7.59 -1.27
N HIS A 51 -10.01 7.27 0.02
CA HIS A 51 -9.27 6.11 0.49
C HIS A 51 -9.99 4.84 -0.01
N PRO A 52 -9.27 3.81 -0.49
CA PRO A 52 -9.93 2.68 -1.15
C PRO A 52 -10.90 1.88 -0.27
N LYS A 53 -10.72 1.93 1.05
CA LYS A 53 -11.66 1.38 2.05
C LYS A 53 -13.05 2.04 2.01
N ASP A 54 -13.12 3.30 1.60
CA ASP A 54 -14.33 4.14 1.63
C ASP A 54 -15.01 4.20 0.25
N MET A 55 -14.46 3.53 -0.78
CA MET A 55 -14.95 3.58 -2.17
C MET A 55 -16.16 2.67 -2.47
N GLY A 56 -16.73 1.97 -1.47
CA GLY A 56 -17.94 1.16 -1.69
C GLY A 56 -17.70 -0.06 -2.59
N SER A 57 -16.91 -1.01 -2.08
CA SER A 57 -16.84 -2.45 -2.39
C SER A 57 -15.36 -2.89 -2.44
N PRO A 58 -14.83 -3.52 -1.37
CA PRO A 58 -13.42 -3.80 -1.21
C PRO A 58 -13.03 -5.13 -1.88
N ASN A 59 -13.35 -5.32 -3.15
CA ASN A 59 -12.73 -6.41 -3.91
C ASN A 59 -11.35 -5.99 -4.43
N PHE A 60 -10.48 -5.47 -3.55
CA PHE A 60 -9.02 -5.57 -3.77
C PHE A 60 -8.56 -7.02 -3.84
N VAL A 61 -9.37 -7.94 -3.27
CA VAL A 61 -9.22 -9.39 -3.41
C VAL A 61 -9.33 -9.85 -4.88
N GLY A 62 -9.92 -9.03 -5.78
CA GLY A 62 -9.91 -9.27 -7.22
C GLY A 62 -8.62 -8.86 -7.93
N PHE A 63 -7.79 -7.99 -7.35
CA PHE A 63 -6.49 -7.61 -7.93
C PHE A 63 -5.39 -8.65 -7.60
N LEU A 64 -5.66 -9.56 -6.65
CA LEU A 64 -4.80 -10.70 -6.31
C LEU A 64 -5.13 -11.99 -7.10
N TYR A 65 -6.15 -11.97 -7.98
CA TYR A 65 -6.44 -13.06 -8.92
C TYR A 65 -5.82 -12.83 -10.30
N VAL A 66 -4.57 -12.38 -10.34
CA VAL A 66 -3.75 -12.42 -11.56
C VAL A 66 -2.45 -13.15 -11.23
N VAL A 67 -2.53 -14.48 -11.29
CA VAL A 67 -1.60 -15.28 -12.09
C VAL A 67 -2.25 -15.55 -13.43
#